data_AF-A0A964NZM9-F1
#
_entry.id   AF-A0A964NZM9-F1
#
_cell.length_a   1.000
_cell.length_b   1.000
_cell.length_c   1.000
_cell.angle_alpha   90.00
_cell.angle_beta   90.00
_cell.angle_gamma   90.00
#
_symmetry.space_group_name_H-M   'P 1'
#
loop_
_entity.id
_entity.type
_entity.pdbx_description
1 polymer ?
#
loop_
_entity_poly.entity_id
_entity_poly.type
_entity_poly.pdbx_seq_one_letter_code
_entity_poly.pdbx_strand_id
1 'polypeptide(L)'
;MSASPGQTSSATSSRRRLKCWSTGCGSPLPSAASRAMSPRVSRCPRHSFAQMVAAKSVGSGLHYLRQIYFARLDLAYHDAGAQKDTDALAEAMHGITGFPFPPGTHFQAGFGHLFGYDAGYYGYLWSQVFGDDMYTCFEGGPEVEAAAGRDYRRIILEAGGTEDGDALIRAFLGREPSNTAFLREIGLTV
;
A
#
# COMPACT_ATOMS: atom_id res chain seq x y z
N MET A 1 4.64 -66.74 -13.03
CA MET A 1 3.75 -66.73 -14.21
C MET A 1 4.29 -65.71 -15.19
N SER A 2 5.04 -66.22 -16.16
CA SER A 2 5.60 -65.52 -17.32
C SER A 2 4.60 -65.54 -18.47
N ALA A 3 4.45 -64.44 -19.20
CA ALA A 3 4.24 -64.48 -20.66
C ALA A 3 4.50 -63.10 -21.28
N SER A 4 5.36 -63.12 -22.29
CA SER A 4 5.85 -62.02 -23.12
C SER A 4 4.92 -61.77 -24.34
N PRO A 5 5.21 -60.75 -25.20
CA PRO A 5 4.26 -60.13 -26.13
C PRO A 5 4.24 -60.77 -27.53
N GLY A 6 3.13 -60.56 -28.25
CA GLY A 6 2.90 -61.03 -29.63
C GLY A 6 2.91 -59.89 -30.67
N GLN A 7 3.42 -60.24 -31.85
CA GLN A 7 3.96 -59.36 -32.90
C GLN A 7 2.93 -58.84 -33.94
N THR A 8 3.37 -57.78 -34.61
CA THR A 8 3.12 -57.24 -35.97
C THR A 8 2.22 -57.99 -36.97
N SER A 9 1.47 -57.24 -37.79
CA SER A 9 1.54 -57.35 -39.27
C SER A 9 0.83 -56.21 -39.98
N SER A 10 1.53 -55.58 -40.93
CA SER A 10 1.00 -54.68 -41.95
C SER A 10 0.28 -55.44 -43.07
N ALA A 11 -0.80 -54.88 -43.63
CA ALA A 11 -1.30 -55.29 -44.94
C ALA A 11 -1.89 -54.10 -45.70
N THR A 12 -1.21 -53.73 -46.78
CA THR A 12 -1.63 -52.78 -47.82
C THR A 12 -2.72 -53.42 -48.67
N SER A 13 -3.80 -52.70 -48.97
CA SER A 13 -4.67 -53.03 -50.11
C SER A 13 -5.34 -51.78 -50.67
N SER A 14 -5.54 -51.82 -51.97
CA SER A 14 -5.58 -50.70 -52.88
C SER A 14 -7.01 -50.34 -53.32
N ARG A 15 -7.19 -49.05 -53.64
CA ARG A 15 -8.15 -48.46 -54.59
C ARG A 15 -9.65 -48.78 -54.43
N ARG A 16 -10.44 -47.71 -54.26
CA ARG A 16 -11.36 -47.26 -55.31
C ARG A 16 -11.76 -45.79 -55.08
N ARG A 17 -11.45 -44.95 -56.08
CA ARG A 17 -12.07 -43.64 -56.26
C ARG A 17 -13.51 -43.85 -56.68
N LEU A 18 -14.44 -43.20 -56.01
CA LEU A 18 -15.73 -42.81 -56.58
C LEU A 18 -15.82 -41.30 -56.46
N LYS A 19 -15.80 -40.63 -57.61
CA LYS A 19 -16.20 -39.22 -57.79
C LYS A 19 -17.65 -39.23 -58.27
N CYS A 20 -18.53 -38.55 -57.54
CA CYS A 20 -19.76 -37.93 -58.04
C CYS A 20 -20.02 -36.72 -57.13
N TRP A 21 -19.69 -35.52 -57.59
CA TRP A 21 -20.62 -34.53 -58.16
C TRP A 21 -21.61 -33.97 -57.13
N SER A 22 -21.35 -32.75 -56.66
CA SER A 22 -22.21 -31.60 -56.97
C SER A 22 -21.67 -30.33 -56.31
N THR A 23 -21.85 -29.26 -57.06
CA THR A 23 -21.52 -27.86 -56.85
C THR A 23 -22.19 -27.25 -55.61
N GLY A 24 -21.47 -26.39 -54.88
CA GLY A 24 -22.09 -25.50 -53.89
C GLY A 24 -21.06 -24.72 -53.09
N CYS A 25 -21.18 -23.39 -53.13
CA CYS A 25 -20.31 -22.40 -52.49
C CYS A 25 -19.91 -22.72 -51.04
N GLY A 26 -18.64 -22.51 -50.72
CA GLY A 26 -18.15 -22.54 -49.34
C GLY A 26 -16.64 -22.35 -49.32
N SER A 27 -16.17 -21.12 -49.52
CA SER A 27 -14.79 -20.77 -49.19
C SER A 27 -14.53 -21.15 -47.73
N PRO A 28 -13.48 -21.93 -47.40
CA PRO A 28 -13.16 -22.18 -46.01
C PRO A 28 -12.86 -20.84 -45.35
N LEU A 29 -13.67 -20.47 -44.35
CA LEU A 29 -13.34 -19.35 -43.47
C LEU A 29 -11.90 -19.58 -42.97
N PRO A 30 -11.01 -18.57 -43.02
CA PRO A 30 -9.69 -18.73 -42.46
C PRO A 30 -9.89 -19.13 -40.99
N SER A 31 -9.34 -20.29 -40.63
CA SER A 31 -9.24 -20.78 -39.25
C SER A 31 -8.91 -19.58 -38.40
N ALA A 32 -9.84 -19.18 -37.53
CA ALA A 32 -9.59 -18.17 -36.52
C ALA A 32 -8.43 -18.71 -35.69
N ALA A 33 -7.21 -18.29 -36.04
CA ALA A 33 -6.04 -18.51 -35.22
C ALA A 33 -6.45 -17.95 -33.87
N SER A 34 -6.64 -18.83 -32.89
CA SER A 34 -6.94 -18.42 -31.53
C SER A 34 -5.77 -17.54 -31.15
N ARG A 35 -5.97 -16.22 -31.19
CA ARG A 35 -4.97 -15.27 -30.73
C ARG A 35 -4.99 -15.47 -29.23
N ALA A 36 -4.17 -16.40 -28.76
CA ALA A 36 -3.95 -16.63 -27.35
C ALA A 36 -3.65 -15.25 -26.77
N MET A 37 -4.56 -14.76 -25.94
CA MET A 37 -4.38 -13.51 -25.23
C MET A 37 -3.27 -13.81 -24.21
N SER A 38 -2.02 -13.72 -24.67
CA SER A 38 -0.86 -13.84 -23.79
C SER A 38 -1.07 -12.80 -22.69
N PRO A 39 -0.99 -13.19 -21.40
CA PRO A 39 -1.22 -12.25 -20.32
C PRO A 39 -0.15 -11.17 -20.46
N ARG A 40 -0.59 -9.99 -20.90
CA ARG A 40 0.29 -8.84 -21.14
C ARG A 40 0.67 -8.24 -19.80
N VAL A 41 1.44 -8.99 -19.01
CA VAL A 41 2.10 -8.45 -17.83
C VAL A 41 3.35 -7.73 -18.32
N SER A 42 3.15 -6.54 -18.88
CA SER A 42 4.24 -5.61 -19.19
C SER A 42 4.66 -4.89 -17.92
N ARG A 43 5.97 -4.81 -17.67
CA ARG A 43 6.52 -4.03 -16.55
C ARG A 43 6.08 -2.57 -16.65
N CYS A 44 5.86 -1.92 -15.51
CA CYS A 44 5.63 -0.48 -15.46
C CYS A 44 6.80 0.25 -16.14
N PRO A 45 6.55 1.16 -17.10
CA PRO A 45 7.61 1.96 -17.71
C PRO A 45 8.37 2.77 -16.66
N ARG A 46 9.71 2.77 -16.74
CA ARG A 46 10.58 3.44 -15.75
C ARG A 46 10.25 4.92 -15.57
N HIS A 47 9.91 5.62 -16.65
CA HIS A 47 9.54 7.02 -16.60
C HIS A 47 8.23 7.26 -15.82
N SER A 48 7.21 6.42 -16.04
CA SER A 48 5.96 6.49 -15.27
C SER A 48 6.21 6.19 -13.79
N PHE A 49 7.06 5.21 -13.48
CA PHE A 49 7.48 4.93 -12.11
C PHE A 49 8.18 6.13 -11.45
N ALA A 50 9.13 6.75 -12.14
CA ALA A 50 9.81 7.95 -11.64
C ALA A 50 8.83 9.11 -11.39
N GLN A 51 7.84 9.31 -12.27
CA GLN A 51 6.79 10.31 -12.03
C GLN A 51 5.94 10.02 -10.81
N MET A 52 5.57 8.75 -10.57
CA MET A 52 4.82 8.37 -9.37
C MET A 52 5.62 8.63 -8.09
N VAL A 53 6.92 8.31 -8.10
CA VAL A 53 7.80 8.60 -6.96
C VAL A 53 7.93 10.11 -6.73
N ALA A 54 8.15 10.89 -7.80
CA ALA A 54 8.25 12.35 -7.71
C ALA A 54 6.95 13.02 -7.21
N ALA A 55 5.80 12.42 -7.48
CA ALA A 55 4.51 12.94 -7.05
C ALA A 55 4.15 12.62 -5.58
N LYS A 56 4.98 11.83 -4.86
CA LYS A 56 4.66 11.35 -3.51
C LYS A 56 4.38 12.47 -2.50
N SER A 57 5.06 13.61 -2.60
CA SER A 57 4.91 14.73 -1.69
C SER A 57 3.87 15.77 -2.13
N VAL A 58 3.20 15.58 -3.28
CA VAL A 58 2.18 16.53 -3.76
C VAL A 58 1.02 16.57 -2.77
N GLY A 59 0.76 17.78 -2.23
CA GLY A 59 -0.31 17.98 -1.25
C GLY A 59 0.01 17.52 0.17
N SER A 60 1.25 17.14 0.48
CA SER A 60 1.68 16.68 1.81
C SER A 60 1.30 17.69 2.91
N GLY A 61 1.56 18.98 2.69
CA GLY A 61 1.21 20.04 3.65
C GLY A 61 -0.28 20.05 4.02
N LEU A 62 -1.17 20.01 3.01
CA LEU A 62 -2.62 19.96 3.24
C LEU A 62 -3.04 18.67 3.95
N HIS A 63 -2.43 17.55 3.55
CA HIS A 63 -2.68 16.25 4.18
C HIS A 63 -2.35 16.28 5.67
N TYR A 64 -1.14 16.70 6.05
CA TYR A 64 -0.72 16.70 7.45
C TYR A 64 -1.37 17.80 8.28
N LEU A 65 -1.65 18.98 7.72
CA LEU A 65 -2.41 20.01 8.45
C LEU A 65 -3.81 19.52 8.83
N ARG A 66 -4.47 18.74 7.96
CA ARG A 66 -5.75 18.08 8.29
C ARG A 66 -5.59 16.99 9.35
N GLN A 67 -4.53 16.18 9.29
CA GLN A 67 -4.24 15.18 10.33
C GLN A 67 -4.01 15.84 11.70
N ILE A 68 -3.24 16.94 11.72
CA ILE A 68 -2.96 17.73 12.94
C ILE A 68 -4.26 18.36 13.47
N TYR A 69 -5.12 18.88 12.59
CA TYR A 69 -6.44 19.38 12.99
C TYR A 69 -7.25 18.31 13.73
N PHE A 70 -7.35 17.10 13.17
CA PHE A 70 -8.08 16.00 13.78
C PHE A 70 -7.45 15.54 15.10
N ALA A 71 -6.12 15.44 15.17
CA ALA A 71 -5.40 15.09 16.39
C ALA A 71 -5.63 16.11 17.51
N ARG A 72 -5.56 17.41 17.18
CA ARG A 72 -5.78 18.48 18.15
C ARG A 72 -7.23 18.50 18.64
N LEU A 73 -8.18 18.27 17.75
CA LEU A 73 -9.60 18.27 18.10
C LEU A 73 -9.96 17.07 18.97
N ASP A 74 -9.46 15.88 18.64
CA ASP A 74 -9.62 14.67 19.45
C ASP A 74 -9.10 14.87 20.88
N LEU A 75 -7.86 15.36 21.02
CA LEU A 75 -7.30 15.70 22.34
C LEU A 75 -8.12 16.77 23.06
N ALA A 76 -8.56 17.81 22.35
CA ALA A 76 -9.36 18.88 22.93
C ALA A 76 -10.73 18.38 23.43
N TYR A 77 -11.36 17.43 22.76
CA TYR A 77 -12.62 16.83 23.21
C TYR A 77 -12.44 15.94 24.44
N HIS A 78 -11.32 15.21 24.51
CA HIS A 78 -11.04 14.27 25.60
C HIS A 78 -10.26 14.87 26.78
N ASP A 79 -9.82 16.13 26.69
CA ASP A 79 -9.20 16.83 27.81
C ASP A 79 -10.10 16.88 29.07
N ALA A 80 -9.52 16.92 30.26
CA ALA A 80 -10.30 16.92 31.50
C ALA A 80 -11.02 18.27 31.70
N GLY A 81 -12.28 18.28 32.15
CA GLY A 81 -12.99 19.51 32.48
C GLY A 81 -14.49 19.49 32.21
N ALA A 82 -15.10 20.68 32.25
CA ALA A 82 -16.53 20.89 32.04
C ALA A 82 -17.00 20.46 30.64
N GLN A 83 -18.32 20.37 30.45
CA GLN A 83 -18.94 20.05 29.18
C GLN A 83 -18.47 21.03 28.08
N LYS A 84 -18.02 20.49 26.95
CA LYS A 84 -17.45 21.25 25.84
C LYS A 84 -18.48 21.47 24.74
N ASP A 85 -18.47 22.66 24.17
CA ASP A 85 -19.13 22.94 22.91
C ASP A 85 -18.25 22.40 21.77
N THR A 86 -18.66 21.28 21.17
CA THR A 86 -17.87 20.61 20.13
C THR A 86 -17.88 21.40 18.83
N ASP A 87 -18.99 22.08 18.51
CA ASP A 87 -19.08 22.91 17.30
C ASP A 87 -18.13 24.11 17.39
N ALA A 88 -18.14 24.82 18.52
CA ALA A 88 -17.27 25.97 18.72
C ALA A 88 -15.78 25.60 18.66
N LEU A 89 -15.38 24.46 19.23
CA LEU A 89 -14.00 23.97 19.18
C LEU A 89 -13.59 23.54 17.76
N ALA A 90 -14.46 22.80 17.07
CA ALA A 90 -14.25 22.40 15.69
C ALA A 90 -14.00 23.62 14.78
N GLU A 91 -14.85 24.64 14.87
CA GLU A 91 -14.73 25.86 14.08
C GLU A 91 -13.47 26.66 14.45
N ALA A 92 -13.24 26.90 15.75
CA ALA A 92 -12.11 27.70 16.23
C ALA A 92 -10.75 27.11 15.82
N MET A 93 -10.63 25.79 15.77
CA MET A 93 -9.38 25.11 15.40
C MET A 93 -9.21 24.92 13.89
N HIS A 94 -10.26 25.11 13.08
CA HIS A 94 -10.25 24.78 11.66
C HIS A 94 -9.25 25.60 10.84
N GLY A 95 -8.90 26.80 11.30
CA GLY A 95 -7.99 27.71 10.60
C GLY A 95 -6.62 27.12 10.27
N ILE A 96 -6.16 26.09 11.01
CA ILE A 96 -4.91 25.38 10.70
C ILE A 96 -4.93 24.72 9.32
N THR A 97 -6.10 24.37 8.79
CA THR A 97 -6.24 23.75 7.47
C THR A 97 -6.01 24.73 6.32
N GLY A 98 -6.04 26.04 6.59
CA GLY A 98 -5.96 27.10 5.57
C GLY A 98 -7.27 27.36 4.81
N PHE A 99 -8.37 26.70 5.20
CA PHE A 99 -9.69 26.86 4.59
C PHE A 99 -10.72 27.42 5.59
N PRO A 100 -11.77 28.10 5.10
CA PRO A 100 -12.89 28.50 5.96
C PRO A 100 -13.69 27.27 6.42
N PHE A 101 -14.18 27.31 7.66
CA PHE A 101 -15.05 26.26 8.17
C PHE A 101 -16.39 26.25 7.40
N PRO A 102 -16.85 25.08 6.89
CA PRO A 102 -18.12 25.03 6.16
C PRO A 102 -19.33 25.27 7.08
N PRO A 103 -20.16 26.30 6.82
CA PRO A 103 -21.26 26.66 7.71
C PRO A 103 -22.35 25.59 7.71
N GLY A 104 -22.99 25.39 8.87
CA GLY A 104 -24.07 24.40 9.04
C GLY A 104 -23.61 22.95 8.96
N THR A 105 -22.31 22.68 9.13
CA THR A 105 -21.76 21.32 9.16
C THR A 105 -21.30 20.94 10.55
N HIS A 106 -21.41 19.65 10.87
CA HIS A 106 -21.01 19.06 12.15
C HIS A 106 -20.13 17.83 11.87
N PHE A 107 -18.99 18.04 11.22
CA PHE A 107 -18.17 16.93 10.72
C PHE A 107 -17.73 15.96 11.83
N GLN A 108 -17.56 16.46 13.05
CA GLN A 108 -17.18 15.68 14.22
C GLN A 108 -18.23 14.61 14.59
N ALA A 109 -19.51 14.81 14.24
CA ALA A 109 -20.54 13.79 14.43
C ALA A 109 -20.32 12.56 13.51
N GLY A 110 -19.60 12.73 12.40
CA GLY A 110 -19.15 11.64 11.53
C GLY A 110 -17.72 11.17 11.81
N PHE A 111 -17.04 11.74 12.80
CA PHE A 111 -15.65 11.43 13.11
C PHE A 111 -15.57 10.22 14.05
N GLY A 112 -15.65 9.01 13.48
CA GLY A 112 -15.75 7.77 14.25
C GLY A 112 -14.58 7.48 15.18
N HIS A 113 -13.38 8.01 14.92
CA HIS A 113 -12.21 7.82 15.79
C HIS A 113 -12.35 8.44 17.17
N LEU A 114 -13.31 9.35 17.37
CA LEU A 114 -13.62 9.88 18.70
C LEU A 114 -14.16 8.81 19.67
N PHE A 115 -14.41 7.59 19.20
CA PHE A 115 -14.91 6.48 20.01
C PHE A 115 -14.06 5.23 19.77
N GLY A 116 -13.37 4.73 20.81
CA GLY A 116 -12.53 3.53 20.73
C GLY A 116 -11.13 3.75 20.14
N TYR A 117 -10.87 4.97 19.68
CA TYR A 117 -9.53 5.50 19.41
C TYR A 117 -9.38 6.91 20.00
N ASP A 118 -10.20 7.21 21.01
CA ASP A 118 -10.32 8.47 21.71
C ASP A 118 -8.99 8.89 22.34
N ALA A 119 -8.68 10.18 22.22
CA ALA A 119 -7.40 10.77 22.61
C ALA A 119 -6.16 10.10 21.97
N GLY A 120 -6.35 9.26 20.95
CA GLY A 120 -5.31 8.48 20.29
C GLY A 120 -5.01 8.93 18.86
N TYR A 121 -5.78 9.87 18.29
CA TYR A 121 -5.67 10.20 16.87
C TYR A 121 -4.29 10.72 16.46
N TYR A 122 -3.60 11.44 17.37
CA TYR A 122 -2.23 11.89 17.15
C TYR A 122 -1.24 10.74 16.88
N GLY A 123 -1.57 9.53 17.34
CA GLY A 123 -0.79 8.31 17.17
C GLY A 123 -0.49 7.95 15.70
N TYR A 124 -1.35 8.34 14.76
CA TYR A 124 -1.08 8.13 13.33
C TYR A 124 0.16 8.90 12.87
N LEU A 125 0.21 10.21 13.14
CA LEU A 125 1.36 11.03 12.74
C LEU A 125 2.59 10.70 13.60
N TRP A 126 2.38 10.45 14.89
CA TRP A 126 3.44 10.03 15.82
C TRP A 126 4.15 8.77 15.31
N SER A 127 3.41 7.70 15.04
CA SER A 127 3.97 6.44 14.54
C SER A 127 4.63 6.58 13.17
N GLN A 128 4.09 7.42 12.29
CA GLN A 128 4.70 7.66 10.99
C GLN A 128 6.08 8.33 11.11
N VAL A 129 6.24 9.29 12.02
CA VAL A 129 7.53 9.93 12.28
C VAL A 129 8.60 8.91 12.67
N PHE A 130 8.29 7.99 13.59
CA PHE A 130 9.23 6.92 13.95
C PHE A 130 9.41 5.91 12.81
N GLY A 131 8.35 5.61 12.06
CA GLY A 131 8.43 4.71 10.91
C GLY A 131 9.42 5.22 9.85
N ASP A 132 9.35 6.50 9.51
CA ASP A 132 10.26 7.13 8.55
C ASP A 132 11.70 7.19 9.10
N ASP A 133 11.87 7.43 10.40
CA ASP A 133 13.20 7.43 11.03
C ASP A 133 13.81 6.02 11.07
N MET A 134 13.03 5.00 11.44
CA MET A 134 13.46 3.59 11.40
C MET A 134 13.76 3.13 9.98
N TYR A 135 13.06 3.64 8.97
CA TYR A 135 13.34 3.29 7.58
C TYR A 135 14.76 3.71 7.14
N THR A 136 15.37 4.71 7.79
CA THR A 136 16.75 5.12 7.50
C THR A 136 17.76 3.99 7.73
N CYS A 137 17.47 3.03 8.61
CA CYS A 137 18.31 1.85 8.84
C CYS A 137 18.37 0.92 7.62
N PHE A 138 17.44 1.02 6.67
CA PHE A 138 17.38 0.21 5.45
C PHE A 138 18.14 0.87 4.27
N GLU A 139 18.66 2.09 4.42
CA GLU A 139 19.40 2.80 3.38
C GLU A 139 20.86 2.29 3.27
N GLY A 140 21.32 1.90 2.07
CA GLY A 140 22.73 1.52 1.84
C GLY A 140 22.99 0.36 0.87
N GLY A 141 21.96 -0.42 0.53
CA GLY A 141 22.02 -1.51 -0.44
C GLY A 141 21.56 -2.86 0.12
N PRO A 142 21.56 -3.94 -0.69
CA PRO A 142 20.88 -5.20 -0.35
C PRO A 142 21.38 -5.87 0.94
N GLU A 143 22.68 -5.77 1.23
CA GLU A 143 23.25 -6.36 2.45
C GLU A 143 22.82 -5.60 3.72
N VAL A 144 22.79 -4.27 3.64
CA VAL A 144 22.33 -3.39 4.72
C VAL A 144 20.83 -3.61 4.96
N GLU A 145 20.04 -3.61 3.88
CA GLU A 145 18.60 -3.87 3.94
C GLU A 145 18.30 -5.24 4.59
N ALA A 146 19.04 -6.28 4.21
CA ALA A 146 18.89 -7.61 4.77
C ALA A 146 19.30 -7.67 6.26
N ALA A 147 20.32 -6.94 6.67
CA ALA A 147 20.71 -6.83 8.08
C ALA A 147 19.66 -6.09 8.90
N ALA A 148 19.23 -4.91 8.43
CA ALA A 148 18.17 -4.12 9.05
C ALA A 148 16.86 -4.90 9.17
N GLY A 149 16.49 -5.71 8.17
CA GLY A 149 15.31 -6.57 8.24
C GLY A 149 15.39 -7.64 9.34
N ARG A 150 16.58 -8.25 9.55
CA ARG A 150 16.79 -9.20 10.66
C ARG A 150 16.69 -8.51 12.01
N ASP A 151 17.29 -7.33 12.14
CA ASP A 151 17.24 -6.55 13.38
C ASP A 151 15.84 -6.02 13.67
N TYR A 152 15.11 -5.55 12.65
CA TYR A 152 13.73 -5.08 12.79
C TYR A 152 12.83 -6.21 13.30
N ARG A 153 12.96 -7.41 12.72
CA ARG A 153 12.23 -8.59 13.20
C ARG A 153 12.54 -8.88 14.67
N ARG A 154 13.83 -8.96 15.01
CA ARG A 154 14.28 -9.37 16.35
C ARG A 154 13.98 -8.33 17.43
N ILE A 155 14.18 -7.05 17.12
CA ILE A 155 14.08 -5.96 18.10
C ILE A 155 12.63 -5.46 18.17
N ILE A 156 12.02 -5.12 17.04
CA ILE A 156 10.69 -4.49 17.03
C ILE A 156 9.58 -5.54 17.10
N LEU A 157 9.61 -6.56 16.23
CA LEU A 157 8.46 -7.46 16.07
C LEU A 157 8.41 -8.59 17.11
N GLU A 158 9.54 -9.21 17.43
CA GLU A 158 9.60 -10.35 18.36
C GLU A 158 9.29 -9.96 19.81
N ALA A 159 9.59 -8.72 20.21
CA ALA A 159 9.22 -8.20 21.52
C ALA A 159 7.71 -7.94 21.66
N GLY A 160 7.02 -7.58 20.57
CA GLY A 160 5.60 -7.24 20.61
C GLY A 160 5.31 -6.15 21.66
N GLY A 161 4.41 -6.43 22.59
CA GLY A 161 4.05 -5.52 23.68
C GLY A 161 4.73 -5.81 25.02
N THR A 162 5.79 -6.64 25.07
CA THR A 162 6.46 -6.99 26.34
C THR A 162 7.51 -5.97 26.77
N GLU A 163 7.90 -5.06 25.88
CA GLU A 163 8.90 -4.02 26.10
C GLU A 163 8.32 -2.65 25.74
N ASP A 164 8.88 -1.58 26.31
CA ASP A 164 8.46 -0.22 26.00
C ASP A 164 8.83 0.16 24.55
N GLY A 165 7.88 0.76 23.82
CA GLY A 165 8.07 1.14 22.42
C GLY A 165 9.24 2.08 22.19
N ASP A 166 9.46 3.06 23.08
CA ASP A 166 10.58 4.00 22.96
C ASP A 166 11.91 3.31 23.22
N ALA A 167 11.94 2.29 24.08
CA ALA A 167 13.13 1.47 24.29
C ALA A 167 13.44 0.63 23.04
N LEU A 168 12.44 0.02 22.42
CA LEU A 168 12.59 -0.77 21.19
C LEU A 168 13.07 0.08 20.01
N ILE A 169 12.47 1.26 19.82
CA ILE A 169 12.84 2.19 18.74
C ILE A 169 14.30 2.65 18.93
N ARG A 170 14.70 3.04 20.14
CA ARG A 170 16.09 3.43 20.43
C ARG A 170 17.09 2.29 20.23
N ALA A 171 16.72 1.08 20.64
CA ALA A 171 17.55 -0.09 20.44
C ALA A 171 17.74 -0.41 18.95
N PHE A 172 16.70 -0.26 18.13
CA PHE A 172 16.76 -0.48 16.69
C PHE A 172 17.55 0.61 15.96
N LEU A 173 17.33 1.89 16.30
CA LEU A 173 18.03 3.02 15.69
C LEU A 173 19.50 3.14 16.14
N GLY A 174 19.83 2.66 17.35
CA GLY A 174 21.14 2.89 17.98
C GLY A 174 21.39 4.34 18.42
N ARG A 175 20.33 5.17 18.42
CA ARG A 175 20.33 6.59 18.80
C ARG A 175 18.93 7.01 19.25
N GLU A 176 18.82 8.22 19.78
CA GLU A 176 17.51 8.85 19.99
C GLU A 176 16.79 9.09 18.65
N PRO A 177 15.46 8.91 18.60
CA PRO A 177 14.68 9.15 17.40
C PRO A 177 14.61 10.64 17.05
N SER A 178 14.48 10.94 15.76
CA SER A 178 14.33 12.30 15.25
C SER A 178 13.24 12.38 14.18
N ASN A 179 12.72 13.59 13.93
CA ASN A 179 11.76 13.83 12.86
C ASN A 179 12.41 14.21 11.52
N THR A 180 13.74 14.21 11.42
CA THR A 180 14.48 14.66 10.23
C THR A 180 14.09 13.86 8.99
N ALA A 181 13.99 12.53 9.12
CA ALA A 181 13.60 11.65 8.01
C ALA A 181 12.18 11.94 7.51
N PHE A 182 11.22 12.09 8.42
CA PHE A 182 9.85 12.47 8.11
C PHE A 182 9.78 13.83 7.42
N LEU A 183 10.47 14.85 7.93
CA LEU A 183 10.46 16.20 7.35
C LEU A 183 11.01 16.21 5.92
N ARG A 184 12.10 15.47 5.68
CA ARG A 184 12.65 15.23 4.34
C ARG A 184 11.65 14.54 3.42
N GLU A 185 10.97 13.51 3.92
CA GLU A 185 9.99 12.72 3.16
C GLU A 185 8.80 13.57 2.68
N ILE A 186 8.36 14.53 3.50
CA ILE A 186 7.24 15.42 3.15
C ILE A 186 7.67 16.64 2.32
N GLY A 187 8.96 16.76 1.98
CA GLY A 187 9.53 17.79 1.12
C GLY A 187 10.05 19.04 1.84
N LEU A 188 10.29 18.97 3.15
CA LEU A 188 10.87 20.06 3.94
C LEU A 188 12.38 19.88 4.10
N THR A 189 13.12 21.00 4.04
CA THR A 189 14.56 21.04 4.29
C THR A 189 14.80 21.34 5.77
N VAL A 190 15.65 20.55 6.42
CA VAL A 190 16.02 20.64 7.84
C VAL A 190 17.52 20.56 8.05
#